data_AF-A0A662IAR1-F1
#
_entry.id   AF-A0A662IAR1-F1
#
_cell.length_a   1.000
_cell.length_b   1.000
_cell.length_c   1.000
_cell.angle_alpha   90.00
_cell.angle_beta   90.00
_cell.angle_gamma   90.00
#
_symmetry.space_group_name_H-M   'P 1'
#
loop_
_entity.id
_entity.type
_entity.pdbx_description
1 polymer ?
#
loop_
_entity_poly.entity_id
_entity_poly.type
_entity_poly.pdbx_seq_one_letter_code
_entity_poly.pdbx_strand_id
1 'polypeptide(L)' 'MASVKLAVYVTAHTVRKIARGELDLAAARRLLDKLGIEKVYIENYRFGLLVGRDELEAAVSAFRGYEVAGGSCIGTWGE' A
#
# COMPACT_ATOMS: atom_id res chain seq x y z
N MET A 1 5.51 27.84 5.92
CA MET A 1 6.34 26.62 5.81
C MET A 1 5.44 25.50 5.34
N ALA A 2 5.84 24.74 4.32
CA ALA A 2 5.09 23.53 3.93
C ALA A 2 5.20 22.50 5.07
N SER A 3 4.08 21.95 5.54
CA SER A 3 4.15 20.86 6.52
C SER A 3 4.70 19.61 5.85
N VAL A 4 5.59 18.90 6.54
CA VAL A 4 6.12 17.62 6.06
C VAL A 4 5.00 16.60 6.13
N LYS A 5 4.66 15.98 4.99
CA LYS A 5 3.68 14.89 4.93
C LYS A 5 4.39 13.54 4.91
N LEU A 6 4.04 12.68 5.85
CA LEU A 6 4.56 11.32 5.89
C LEU A 6 3.70 10.39 5.02
N ALA A 7 4.38 9.58 4.21
CA ALA A 7 3.76 8.56 3.38
C ALA A 7 4.40 7.20 3.69
N VAL A 8 3.59 6.15 3.62
CA VAL A 8 4.07 4.76 3.73
C VAL A 8 3.96 4.06 2.39
N TYR A 9 4.88 3.13 2.16
CA TYR A 9 4.97 2.35 0.95
C TYR A 9 4.62 0.89 1.22
N VAL A 10 3.60 0.38 0.55
CA VAL A 10 3.05 -0.97 0.73
C VAL A 10 3.49 -1.82 -0.45
N THR A 11 4.29 -2.84 -0.15
CA THR A 11 4.88 -3.68 -1.19
C THR A 11 3.87 -4.65 -1.81
N ALA A 12 4.13 -5.14 -3.03
CA ALA A 12 3.29 -6.14 -3.69
C ALA A 12 3.08 -7.40 -2.82
N HIS A 13 4.13 -7.82 -2.08
CA HIS A 13 4.03 -8.93 -1.13
C HIS A 13 3.10 -8.60 0.04
N THR A 14 3.16 -7.37 0.56
CA THR A 14 2.27 -6.91 1.62
C THR A 14 0.82 -6.84 1.13
N VAL A 15 0.59 -6.38 -0.10
CA VAL A 15 -0.75 -6.37 -0.71
C VAL A 15 -1.33 -7.78 -0.76
N ARG A 16 -0.54 -8.77 -1.20
CA ARG A 16 -0.97 -10.18 -1.19
C ARG A 16 -1.28 -10.69 0.20
N LYS A 17 -0.49 -10.33 1.21
CA LYS A 17 -0.78 -10.68 2.62
C LYS A 17 -2.08 -10.06 3.11
N ILE A 18 -2.37 -8.81 2.73
CA ILE A 18 -3.63 -8.13 3.05
C ILE A 18 -4.80 -8.89 2.41
N ALA A 19 -4.71 -9.21 1.12
CA ALA A 19 -5.75 -9.93 0.39
C ALA A 19 -6.04 -11.33 0.97
N ARG A 20 -5.03 -11.98 1.55
CA ARG A 20 -5.14 -13.30 2.21
C ARG A 20 -5.54 -13.24 3.68
N GLY A 21 -5.71 -12.05 4.26
CA GLY A 21 -5.99 -11.90 5.69
C GLY A 21 -4.83 -12.29 6.61
N GLU A 22 -3.59 -12.31 6.08
CA GLU A 22 -2.37 -12.69 6.81
C GLU A 22 -1.73 -11.52 7.57
N LEU A 23 -2.36 -10.34 7.57
CA LEU A 23 -1.87 -9.12 8.20
C LEU A 23 -2.89 -8.62 9.24
N ASP A 24 -2.42 -8.30 10.46
CA ASP A 24 -3.23 -7.58 11.45
C ASP A 24 -3.41 -6.11 11.03
N LEU A 25 -4.46 -5.86 10.25
CA LEU A 25 -4.81 -4.53 9.74
C LEU A 25 -5.10 -3.52 10.86
N ALA A 26 -5.66 -3.98 11.99
CA ALA A 26 -5.99 -3.09 13.10
C ALA A 26 -4.71 -2.58 13.78
N ALA A 27 -3.72 -3.46 13.98
CA ALA A 27 -2.42 -3.05 14.50
C ALA A 27 -1.67 -2.14 13.53
N ALA A 28 -1.67 -2.45 12.23
CA ALA A 28 -1.06 -1.62 11.21
C ALA A 28 -1.67 -0.21 11.20
N ARG A 29 -3.00 -0.10 11.22
CA ARG A 29 -3.70 1.19 11.21
C ARG A 29 -3.37 2.05 12.44
N ARG A 30 -3.38 1.45 13.64
CA ARG A 30 -2.96 2.15 14.87
C ARG A 30 -1.54 2.71 14.78
N LEU A 31 -0.63 1.98 14.16
CA LEU A 31 0.75 2.44 13.95
C LEU A 31 0.81 3.61 12.95
N LEU A 32 0.12 3.50 11.82
CA LEU A 32 0.07 4.55 10.80
C LEU A 32 -0.53 5.85 11.36
N ASP A 33 -1.60 5.74 12.15
CA ASP A 33 -2.24 6.88 12.83
C ASP A 33 -1.29 7.54 13.84
N LYS A 34 -0.58 6.74 14.64
CA LYS A 34 0.41 7.24 15.61
C LYS A 34 1.57 7.97 14.93
N LEU A 35 1.94 7.56 13.72
CA LEU A 35 3.00 8.18 12.92
C LEU A 35 2.51 9.39 12.13
N GLY A 36 1.21 9.71 12.14
CA GLY A 36 0.66 10.82 11.37
C GLY A 36 0.78 10.59 9.85
N ILE A 37 0.66 9.34 9.40
CA ILE A 37 0.66 9.01 7.98
C ILE A 37 -0.63 9.53 7.34
N GLU A 38 -0.51 10.34 6.30
CA GLU A 38 -1.66 10.83 5.52
C GLU A 38 -1.82 10.06 4.21
N LYS A 39 -0.72 9.51 3.67
CA LYS A 39 -0.68 8.90 2.34
C LYS A 39 -0.11 7.49 2.35
N VAL A 40 -0.76 6.60 1.62
CA VAL A 40 -0.34 5.20 1.43
C VAL A 40 -0.11 4.97 -0.05
N TYR A 41 1.10 4.55 -0.42
CA TYR A 41 1.42 4.11 -1.78
C TYR A 41 1.34 2.59 -1.87
N ILE A 42 0.62 2.07 -2.87
CA ILE A 42 0.44 0.62 -3.09
C ILE A 42 1.17 0.19 -4.37
N GLU A 43 2.08 -0.78 -4.23
CA GLU A 43 2.69 -1.49 -5.36
C GLU A 43 1.72 -2.51 -5.97
N ASN A 44 1.74 -2.60 -7.31
CA ASN A 44 1.10 -3.67 -8.06
C ASN A 44 2.09 -4.71 -8.62
N TYR A 45 3.39 -4.45 -8.57
CA TYR A 45 4.43 -5.35 -9.06
C TYR A 45 5.71 -5.22 -8.23
N ARG A 46 6.36 -6.35 -7.90
CA ARG A 46 7.72 -6.39 -7.33
C ARG A 46 8.37 -7.76 -7.49
N PHE A 47 9.62 -7.82 -7.96
CA PHE A 47 10.40 -9.08 -8.04
C PHE A 47 9.62 -10.27 -8.66
N GLY A 48 8.96 -10.05 -9.80
CA GLY A 48 8.16 -11.09 -10.48
C GLY A 48 6.80 -11.38 -9.86
N LEU A 49 6.47 -10.77 -8.71
CA LEU A 49 5.15 -10.82 -8.12
C LEU A 49 4.26 -9.73 -8.72
N LEU A 50 3.35 -10.12 -9.61
CA LEU A 50 2.24 -9.28 -10.05
C LEU A 50 1.03 -9.48 -9.14
N VAL A 51 0.49 -8.38 -8.63
CA VAL A 51 -0.71 -8.33 -7.79
C VAL A 51 -1.94 -8.29 -8.68
N GLY A 52 -2.91 -9.15 -8.40
CA GLY A 52 -4.19 -9.17 -9.11
C GLY A 52 -5.09 -7.99 -8.74
N ARG A 53 -6.09 -7.73 -9.58
CA ARG A 53 -7.08 -6.68 -9.33
C ARG A 53 -7.76 -6.83 -7.97
N ASP A 54 -8.25 -8.03 -7.65
CA ASP A 54 -8.97 -8.29 -6.39
C ASP A 54 -8.08 -8.05 -5.16
N GLU A 55 -6.78 -8.35 -5.27
CA GLU A 55 -5.81 -8.12 -4.21
C GLU A 55 -5.53 -6.61 -4.02
N LEU A 56 -5.47 -5.84 -5.11
CA LEU A 56 -5.37 -4.38 -5.07
C LEU A 56 -6.62 -3.76 -4.45
N GLU A 57 -7.80 -4.20 -4.85
CA GLU A 57 -9.07 -3.73 -4.30
C GLU A 57 -9.16 -4.01 -2.79
N ALA A 58 -8.73 -5.19 -2.34
CA ALA A 58 -8.63 -5.52 -0.92
C ALA A 58 -7.68 -4.58 -0.16
N ALA A 59 -6.50 -4.28 -0.72
CA ALA A 59 -5.56 -3.36 -0.09
C ALA A 59 -6.06 -1.90 -0.07
N VAL A 60 -6.68 -1.41 -1.15
CA VAL A 60 -7.30 -0.08 -1.17
C VAL A 60 -8.39 0.02 -0.10
N SER A 61 -9.22 -1.01 0.04
CA SER A 61 -10.25 -1.08 1.08
C SER A 61 -9.65 -1.07 2.48
N ALA A 62 -8.56 -1.82 2.70
CA ALA A 62 -7.86 -1.89 4.00
C ALA A 62 -7.28 -0.53 4.46
N PHE A 63 -6.91 0.34 3.51
CA PHE A 63 -6.38 1.68 3.79
C PHE A 63 -7.42 2.79 3.58
N ARG A 64 -8.71 2.48 3.65
CA ARG A 64 -9.77 3.51 3.60
C ARG A 64 -9.57 4.53 4.72
N GLY A 65 -9.53 5.81 4.33
CA GLY A 65 -9.31 6.94 5.24
C GLY A 65 -7.92 7.58 5.12
N TYR A 66 -6.99 6.94 4.40
CA TYR A 66 -5.75 7.57 3.94
C TYR A 66 -5.90 8.05 2.49
N GLU A 67 -5.04 8.97 2.05
CA GLU A 67 -4.83 9.22 0.62
C GLU A 67 -4.13 7.99 0.03
N VAL A 68 -4.86 7.16 -0.71
CA VAL A 68 -4.28 5.99 -1.36
C VAL A 68 -3.85 6.35 -2.77
N ALA A 69 -2.58 6.10 -3.08
CA ALA A 69 -2.00 6.26 -4.41
C ALA A 69 -1.31 4.95 -4.84
N GLY A 70 -1.12 4.79 -6.15
CA GLY A 70 -0.56 3.57 -6.72
C GLY A 70 -1.47 3.04 -7.83
N GLY A 71 -1.04 1.99 -8.52
CA GLY A 71 -1.84 1.37 -9.58
C GLY A 71 -1.38 1.61 -11.01
N SER A 72 -0.19 2.15 -11.24
CA SER A 72 0.48 2.04 -12.54
C SER A 72 1.99 2.09 -12.33
N CYS A 73 2.69 1.13 -12.94
CA CYS A 73 4.13 0.98 -12.88
C CYS A 73 4.84 2.31 -13.09
N ILE A 74 5.56 2.81 -12.08
CA ILE A 74 6.76 3.61 -12.32
C ILE A 74 7.92 2.62 -12.21
N GLY A 75 8.16 1.93 -13.33
CA GLY A 75 9.10 0.82 -13.44
C GLY A 75 9.27 0.40 -14.89
N THR A 76 9.58 1.37 -15.75
CA THR A 76 10.30 1.13 -17.00
C THR A 76 11.69 0.59 -16.68
N TRP A 77 11.87 -0.73 -16.71
CA TRP A 77 13.13 -1.44 -17.03
C TRP A 77 12.66 -2.81 -17.55
N GLY A 78 12.67 -3.10 -18.84
CA GLY A 78 13.83 -2.96 -19.72
C GLY A 78 14.67 -4.24 -19.65
N GLU A 79 14.08 -5.37 -20.00
CA GLU A 79 14.61 -6.34 -20.98
C GLU A 79 13.45 -6.79 -21.88
#